data_AF-A0A821ZKK6-F1
#
_entry.id   AF-A0A821ZKK6-F1
#
_cell.length_a   1.000
_cell.length_b   1.000
_cell.length_c   1.000
_cell.angle_alpha   90.00
_cell.angle_beta   90.00
_cell.angle_gamma   90.00
#
_symmetry.space_group_name_H-M   'P 1'
#
loop_
_entity.id
_entity.type
_entity.pdbx_description
1 polymer ?
#
loop_
_entity_poly.entity_id
_entity_poly.type
_entity_poly.pdbx_seq_one_letter_code
_entity_poly.pdbx_strand_id
1 'polypeptide(L)' 'VEAPKPANDQTCTIGQDTQISWKFSGIEKPHVTWFFNGQPLETNERFQVTETEDGTSTLSIHKAQLTDKGTYTAKATNPV' A
#
# COMPACT_ATOMS: atom_id res chain seq x y z
N VAL A 1 -4.47 -14.83 -24.70
CA VAL A 1 -5.61 -13.96 -24.33
C VAL A 1 -5.30 -13.44 -22.94
N GLU A 2 -4.62 -12.30 -22.86
CA GLU A 2 -4.20 -11.73 -21.57
C GLU A 2 -5.14 -10.57 -21.25
N ALA A 3 -5.90 -10.70 -20.17
CA ALA A 3 -6.86 -9.70 -19.73
C ALA A 3 -6.11 -8.40 -19.35
N PRO A 4 -6.72 -7.22 -19.51
CA PRO A 4 -6.11 -5.96 -19.12
C PRO A 4 -5.82 -6.00 -17.62
N LYS A 5 -4.54 -5.81 -17.24
CA LYS A 5 -4.11 -5.73 -15.83
C LYS A 5 -5.01 -4.72 -15.08
N PRO A 6 -5.65 -5.10 -13.97
CA PRO A 6 -6.14 -4.13 -13.01
C PRO A 6 -4.97 -3.23 -12.65
N ALA A 7 -5.18 -1.91 -12.68
CA ALA A 7 -4.11 -0.92 -12.65
C ALA A 7 -3.17 -0.96 -11.41
N ASN A 8 -3.35 -1.91 -10.48
CA ASN A 8 -2.63 -2.01 -9.21
C ASN A 8 -2.28 -3.45 -8.79
N ASP A 9 -2.31 -4.43 -9.70
CA ASP A 9 -1.91 -5.81 -9.38
C ASP A 9 -0.38 -5.91 -9.28
N GLN A 10 0.14 -5.89 -8.05
CA GLN A 10 1.56 -6.05 -7.77
C GLN A 10 1.89 -7.50 -7.43
N THR A 11 2.72 -8.14 -8.25
CA THR A 11 3.27 -9.47 -7.98
C THR A 11 4.65 -9.35 -7.36
N CYS A 12 4.86 -9.97 -6.20
CA CYS A 12 6.15 -10.03 -5.51
C CYS A 12 6.56 -11.49 -5.27
N THR A 13 7.87 -11.75 -5.24
CA THR A 13 8.44 -13.03 -4.86
C THR A 13 8.55 -13.14 -3.34
N ILE A 14 8.19 -14.30 -2.79
CA ILE A 14 8.37 -14.59 -1.37
C ILE A 14 9.84 -14.39 -0.97
N GLY A 15 10.06 -13.65 0.11
CA GLY A 15 11.37 -13.32 0.66
C GLY A 15 11.98 -12.02 0.12
N GLN A 16 11.40 -11.40 -0.91
CA GLN A 16 11.86 -10.11 -1.43
C GLN A 16 11.14 -8.94 -0.77
N ASP A 17 11.77 -7.78 -0.80
CA ASP A 17 11.15 -6.52 -0.40
C ASP A 17 10.28 -5.99 -1.54
N THR A 18 9.08 -5.52 -1.23
CA THR A 18 8.16 -4.96 -2.22
C THR A 18 7.58 -3.65 -1.72
N GLN A 19 7.29 -2.72 -2.64
CA GLN A 19 6.77 -1.40 -2.27
C GLN A 19 5.56 -1.09 -3.12
N ILE A 20 4.45 -0.74 -2.48
CA ILE A 20 3.19 -0.38 -3.14
C ILE A 20 3.03 1.13 -2.94
N SER A 21 3.14 1.90 -4.01
CA SER A 21 2.93 3.35 -3.97
C SER A 21 1.57 3.73 -4.54
N TRP A 22 0.88 4.64 -3.85
CA TRP A 22 -0.42 5.15 -4.26
C TRP A 22 -0.44 6.67 -4.13
N LYS A 23 -0.77 7.35 -5.23
CA LYS A 23 -0.90 8.81 -5.24
C LYS A 23 -2.34 9.22 -5.00
N PHE A 24 -2.59 9.85 -3.87
CA PHE A 24 -3.88 10.45 -3.56
C PHE A 24 -3.90 11.88 -4.14
N SER A 25 -4.90 12.16 -4.98
CA SER A 25 -5.13 13.52 -5.46
C SER A 25 -5.93 14.29 -4.41
N GLY A 26 -5.26 15.16 -3.67
CA GLY A 26 -5.82 16.07 -2.66
C GLY A 26 -4.88 17.26 -2.45
N ILE A 27 -5.41 18.42 -2.01
CA ILE A 27 -4.63 19.66 -1.84
C ILE A 27 -3.86 19.66 -0.50
N GLU A 28 -4.36 18.94 0.50
CA GLU A 28 -3.83 18.87 1.87
C GLU A 28 -3.25 17.47 2.14
N LYS A 29 -2.24 17.34 3.02
CA LYS A 29 -1.60 16.06 3.41
C LYS A 29 -2.68 15.10 3.94
N PRO A 30 -3.11 14.08 3.17
CA PRO A 30 -4.13 13.16 3.64
C PRO A 30 -3.49 12.19 4.64
N HIS A 31 -4.22 11.83 5.69
CA HIS A 31 -3.82 10.73 6.56
C HIS A 31 -4.22 9.42 5.88
N VAL A 32 -3.25 8.61 5.46
CA VAL A 32 -3.49 7.36 4.73
C VAL A 32 -3.40 6.17 5.68
N THR A 33 -4.52 5.49 5.85
CA THR A 33 -4.57 4.23 6.59
C THR A 33 -4.59 3.06 5.62
N TRP A 34 -3.61 2.16 5.77
CA TRP A 34 -3.55 0.93 4.99
C TRP A 34 -4.35 -0.18 5.67
N PHE A 35 -4.98 -1.02 4.86
CA PHE A 35 -5.74 -2.18 5.28
C PHE A 35 -5.26 -3.40 4.49
N PHE A 36 -5.12 -4.53 5.16
CA PHE A 36 -4.82 -5.82 4.55
C PHE A 36 -5.98 -6.77 4.78
N ASN A 37 -6.58 -7.29 3.70
CA ASN A 37 -7.73 -8.19 3.75
C ASN A 37 -8.91 -7.63 4.59
N GLY A 38 -9.12 -6.31 4.54
CA GLY A 38 -10.17 -5.62 5.29
C GLY A 38 -9.84 -5.33 6.76
N GLN A 39 -8.67 -5.73 7.26
CA GLN A 39 -8.18 -5.38 8.59
C GLN A 39 -7.19 -4.23 8.52
N PRO A 40 -7.14 -3.33 9.52
CA PRO A 40 -6.14 -2.26 9.56
C PRO A 40 -4.73 -2.87 9.57
N LEU A 41 -3.90 -2.43 8.63
CA LEU A 41 -2.50 -2.82 8.57
C LEU A 41 -1.72 -1.91 9.51
N GLU A 42 -1.18 -2.49 10.58
CA GLU A 42 -0.28 -1.78 11.48
C GLU A 42 1.13 -1.73 10.90
N THR A 43 1.75 -0.55 10.97
CA THR A 43 3.14 -0.39 10.58
C THR A 43 4.06 -1.05 11.60
N ASN A 44 5.07 -1.77 11.13
CA ASN A 44 6.07 -2.44 11.94
C ASN A 44 7.40 -2.54 11.15
N GLU A 45 8.38 -3.28 11.67
CA GLU A 45 9.67 -3.46 10.97
C GLU A 45 9.53 -4.09 9.58
N ARG A 46 8.46 -4.87 9.35
CA ARG A 46 8.16 -5.46 8.04
C ARG A 46 7.33 -4.51 7.17
N PHE A 47 6.30 -3.89 7.74
CA PHE A 47 5.38 -3.01 7.02
C PHE A 47 5.67 -1.55 7.35
N GLN A 48 6.36 -0.84 6.46
CA GLN A 48 6.64 0.58 6.62
C GLN A 48 5.77 1.40 5.68
N VAL A 49 5.08 2.43 6.21
CA VAL A 49 4.31 3.36 5.40
C VAL A 49 5.04 4.70 5.39
N THR A 50 5.28 5.23 4.20
CA THR A 50 5.88 6.54 3.98
C THR A 50 4.91 7.41 3.21
N GLU A 51 4.61 8.58 3.73
CA GLU A 51 3.74 9.57 3.09
C GLU A 51 4.59 10.76 2.63
N THR A 52 4.42 11.17 1.39
CA THR A 52 5.13 12.31 0.80
C THR A 52 4.21 13.52 0.68
N GLU A 53 4.80 14.71 0.61
CA GLU A 53 4.04 15.96 0.54
C GLU A 53 3.22 16.13 -0.74
N ASP A 54 3.54 15.38 -1.80
CA ASP A 54 2.79 15.37 -3.05
C ASP A 54 1.54 14.47 -3.01
N GLY A 55 1.18 13.96 -1.83
CA GLY A 55 0.04 13.08 -1.61
C GLY A 55 0.30 11.61 -1.97
N THR A 56 1.55 11.21 -2.16
CA THR A 56 1.90 9.80 -2.43
C THR A 56 2.14 9.05 -1.12
N SER A 57 1.42 7.95 -0.92
CA SER A 57 1.64 7.01 0.19
C SER A 57 2.27 5.74 -0.34
N THR A 58 3.38 5.31 0.26
CA THR A 58 4.13 4.13 -0.13
C THR A 58 4.19 3.14 1.01
N LEU A 59 3.61 1.96 0.82
CA LEU A 59 3.73 0.83 1.72
C LEU A 59 4.88 -0.08 1.30
N SER A 60 5.94 -0.11 2.09
CA SER A 60 7.06 -1.03 1.95
C SER A 60 6.83 -2.28 2.79
N ILE A 61 6.92 -3.44 2.17
CA ILE A 61 6.75 -4.76 2.78
C ILE A 61 8.10 -5.47 2.68
N HIS A 62 8.79 -5.60 3.81
CA HIS A 62 10.04 -6.32 3.91
C HIS A 62 9.82 -7.81 4.12
N LYS A 63 10.62 -8.61 3.41
CA LYS A 63 10.52 -10.07 3.39
C LYS A 63 9.07 -10.52 3.15
N ALA A 64 8.54 -10.27 1.96
CA ALA A 64 7.18 -10.66 1.61
C ALA A 64 6.96 -12.15 1.86
N GLN A 65 5.87 -12.50 2.54
CA GLN A 65 5.50 -13.88 2.85
C GLN A 65 4.26 -14.30 2.07
N LEU A 66 4.05 -15.62 1.96
CA LEU A 66 2.84 -16.14 1.34
C LEU A 66 1.57 -15.71 2.08
N THR A 67 1.66 -15.48 3.39
CA THR A 67 0.59 -14.94 4.24
C THR A 67 0.26 -13.49 3.92
N ASP A 68 1.19 -12.75 3.32
CA ASP A 68 1.02 -11.34 2.94
C ASP A 68 0.34 -11.22 1.57
N LYS A 69 0.06 -12.36 0.91
CA LYS A 69 -0.73 -12.39 -0.32
C LYS A 69 -2.18 -12.07 0.03
N GLY A 70 -2.67 -10.96 -0.51
CA GLY A 70 -4.04 -10.53 -0.28
C GLY A 70 -4.33 -9.18 -0.92
N THR A 71 -5.43 -8.57 -0.49
CA THR A 71 -5.86 -7.26 -0.99
C THR A 71 -5.41 -6.18 -0.02
N TYR A 72 -4.52 -5.30 -0.50
CA TYR A 72 -4.12 -4.09 0.21
C TYR A 72 -5.02 -2.93 -0.22
N THR A 73 -5.65 -2.26 0.73
CA THR A 73 -6.52 -1.11 0.49
C THR A 73 -5.95 0.09 1.23
N ALA A 74 -5.65 1.16 0.51
CA ALA A 74 -5.19 2.40 1.11
C ALA A 74 -6.36 3.39 1.18
N LYS A 75 -6.67 3.87 2.38
CA LYS A 75 -7.77 4.81 2.64
C LYS A 75 -7.20 6.14 3.10
N ALA A 76 -7.24 7.13 2.20
CA ALA A 76 -6.91 8.51 2.53
C ALA A 76 -8.09 9.18 3.25
N THR A 77 -7.80 9.83 4.38
CA THR A 77 -8.74 10.69 5.10
C THR A 77 -8.18 12.11 5.08
N ASN A 78 -8.95 13.06 4.53
CA ASN A 78 -8.58 14.47 4.58
C ASN A 78 -8.86 15.01 6.00
N PRO A 79 -7.91 15.67 6.68
CA PRO A 79 -8.28 16.53 7.80
C PRO A 79 -9.22 17.62 7.29
N VAL A 80 -10.38 17.76 7.94
CA VAL A 80 -11.36 18.83 7.67
C VAL A 80 -10.83 20.15 8.22
#